data_AF-A0A844M3S8-F1
#
_entry.id   AF-A0A844M3S8-F1
#
_cell.length_a   1.000
_cell.length_b   1.000
_cell.length_c   1.000
_cell.angle_alpha   90.00
_cell.angle_beta   90.00
_cell.angle_gamma   90.00
#
_symmetry.space_group_name_H-M   'P 1'
#
loop_
_entity.id
_entity.type
_entity.pdbx_description
1 polymer ?
#
loop_
_entity_poly.entity_id
_entity_poly.type
_entity_poly.pdbx_seq_one_letter_code
_entity_poly.pdbx_strand_id
1 'polypeptide(L)'
;VDTQAPDSMSTDLEIDAITEDNIINAAEAGGDVAVTGTVTGTFKEGDVVTLTINGVQTTGTVAADGRFSIDVVGSDLAADADTVVDASIVATDPAGNTGTITTTYKYGVDTQAPDSMSTDLEIDAITEDNIINAAEAGGDVAVTGTVTGTFK
;
A
#
# COMPACT_ATOMS: atom_id res chain seq x y z
N VAL A 1 40.73 15.85 -10.89
CA VAL A 1 39.93 14.62 -11.08
C VAL A 1 39.04 14.54 -9.86
N ASP A 2 37.73 14.44 -10.06
CA ASP A 2 36.80 14.23 -8.97
C ASP A 2 36.89 12.78 -8.50
N THR A 3 36.99 12.59 -7.18
CA THR A 3 37.09 11.27 -6.56
C THR A 3 36.01 11.05 -5.51
N GLN A 4 35.09 12.01 -5.33
CA GLN A 4 34.03 11.91 -4.35
C GLN A 4 32.83 11.22 -4.99
N ALA A 5 32.42 10.08 -4.44
CA ALA A 5 31.20 9.41 -4.86
C ALA A 5 29.95 10.13 -4.29
N PRO A 6 28.78 9.97 -4.95
CA PRO A 6 27.50 10.31 -4.35
C PRO A 6 27.31 9.69 -2.96
N ASP A 7 26.63 10.41 -2.07
CA ASP A 7 26.34 10.02 -0.70
C ASP A 7 25.04 10.67 -0.21
N SER A 8 24.64 10.44 1.05
CA SER A 8 23.41 10.98 1.64
C SER A 8 23.40 12.51 1.81
N MET A 9 24.49 13.22 1.52
CA MET A 9 24.54 14.68 1.55
C MET A 9 24.35 15.29 0.16
N SER A 10 24.54 14.49 -0.88
CA SER A 10 24.48 14.89 -2.29
C SER A 10 23.36 14.24 -3.06
N THR A 11 22.78 13.15 -2.54
CA THR A 11 21.74 12.35 -3.18
C THR A 11 20.73 11.91 -2.14
N ASP A 12 19.45 12.01 -2.48
CA ASP A 12 18.35 11.56 -1.63
C ASP A 12 17.45 10.59 -2.40
N LEU A 13 16.93 9.59 -1.70
CA LEU A 13 16.02 8.57 -2.22
C LEU A 13 14.77 8.54 -1.35
N GLU A 14 13.63 8.81 -1.97
CA GLU A 14 12.32 8.82 -1.33
C GLU A 14 11.40 7.79 -2.00
N ILE A 15 10.61 7.09 -1.20
CA ILE A 15 9.53 6.22 -1.65
C ILE A 15 8.22 6.97 -1.44
N ASP A 16 7.33 6.96 -2.44
CA ASP A 16 5.98 7.47 -2.29
C ASP A 16 5.11 6.51 -1.44
N ALA A 17 3.87 6.90 -1.15
CA ALA A 17 2.91 6.00 -0.53
C ALA A 17 2.74 4.72 -1.35
N ILE A 18 2.64 3.58 -0.66
CA ILE A 18 2.37 2.31 -1.30
C ILE A 18 0.87 2.24 -1.58
N THR A 19 0.46 2.39 -2.84
CA THR A 19 -0.94 2.68 -3.24
C THR A 19 -1.41 4.07 -2.78
N GLU A 20 -2.67 4.44 -3.07
CA GLU A 20 -3.17 5.79 -2.79
C GLU A 20 -3.31 6.10 -1.28
N ASP A 21 -3.55 5.09 -0.46
CA ASP A 21 -3.84 5.23 0.97
C ASP A 21 -2.74 4.67 1.89
N ASN A 22 -1.63 4.22 1.30
CA ASN A 22 -0.52 3.58 2.00
C ASN A 22 -0.91 2.27 2.72
N ILE A 23 -1.96 1.60 2.27
CA ILE A 23 -2.46 0.35 2.84
C ILE A 23 -2.67 -0.67 1.72
N ILE A 24 -2.10 -1.86 1.87
CA ILE A 24 -2.36 -2.98 0.98
C ILE A 24 -3.67 -3.65 1.37
N ASN A 25 -4.66 -3.57 0.49
CA ASN A 25 -5.92 -4.26 0.60
C ASN A 25 -5.91 -5.64 -0.10
N ALA A 26 -7.01 -6.39 0.04
CA ALA A 26 -7.12 -7.73 -0.51
C ALA A 26 -7.01 -7.79 -2.06
N ALA A 27 -7.45 -6.75 -2.76
CA ALA A 27 -7.37 -6.70 -4.22
C ALA A 27 -5.94 -6.41 -4.68
N GLU A 28 -5.26 -5.46 -4.03
CA GLU A 28 -3.86 -5.13 -4.29
C GLU A 28 -2.93 -6.28 -3.96
N ALA A 29 -3.17 -6.98 -2.84
CA ALA A 29 -2.43 -8.18 -2.46
C ALA A 29 -2.53 -9.32 -3.49
N GLY A 30 -3.56 -9.31 -4.35
CA GLY A 30 -3.81 -10.31 -5.39
C GLY A 30 -3.20 -9.97 -6.76
N GLY A 31 -2.60 -8.79 -6.92
CA GLY A 31 -2.03 -8.31 -8.18
C GLY A 31 -0.60 -7.79 -8.04
N ASP A 32 -0.15 -7.04 -9.04
CA ASP A 32 1.10 -6.28 -8.96
C ASP A 32 0.80 -4.85 -8.50
N VAL A 33 1.67 -4.32 -7.65
CA VAL A 33 1.61 -2.96 -7.10
C VAL A 33 2.84 -2.18 -7.56
N ALA A 34 2.62 -1.04 -8.21
CA ALA A 34 3.70 -0.15 -8.58
C ALA A 34 4.21 0.60 -7.34
N VAL A 35 5.45 0.33 -6.94
CA VAL A 35 6.17 1.11 -5.93
C VAL A 35 6.90 2.24 -6.64
N THR A 36 6.49 3.48 -6.36
CA THR A 36 7.06 4.68 -6.97
C THR A 36 7.90 5.46 -5.98
N GLY A 37 8.72 6.36 -6.50
CA GLY A 37 9.48 7.28 -5.68
C GLY A 37 10.34 8.22 -6.50
N THR A 38 11.15 8.99 -5.79
CA THR A 38 12.01 10.01 -6.39
C THR A 38 13.44 9.93 -5.89
N VAL A 39 14.35 10.30 -6.78
CA VAL A 39 15.76 10.50 -6.51
C VAL A 39 16.08 11.95 -6.81
N THR A 40 16.70 12.63 -5.86
CA THR A 40 17.13 14.02 -6.04
C THR A 40 18.62 14.19 -5.78
N GLY A 41 19.20 15.27 -6.28
CA GLY A 41 20.63 15.55 -6.13
C GLY A 41 21.49 14.91 -7.21
N THR A 42 22.52 14.16 -6.83
CA THR A 42 23.56 13.64 -7.72
C THR A 42 23.23 12.22 -8.15
N PHE A 43 22.55 12.09 -9.28
CA PHE A 43 22.24 10.81 -9.91
C PHE A 43 22.32 10.94 -11.44
N LYS A 44 22.20 9.80 -12.10
CA LYS A 44 22.14 9.69 -13.55
C LYS A 44 20.94 8.84 -13.96
N GLU A 45 20.28 9.21 -15.05
CA GLU A 45 19.29 8.34 -15.70
C GLU A 45 19.88 6.94 -15.92
N GLY A 46 19.12 5.93 -15.55
CA GLY A 46 19.56 4.53 -15.62
C GLY A 46 20.27 4.02 -14.36
N ASP A 47 20.54 4.87 -13.36
CA ASP A 47 20.98 4.39 -12.03
C ASP A 47 19.92 3.42 -11.46
N VAL A 48 20.40 2.34 -10.84
CA VAL A 48 19.57 1.19 -10.48
C VAL A 48 19.04 1.37 -9.06
N VAL A 49 17.71 1.31 -8.93
CA VAL A 49 16.99 1.23 -7.65
C VAL A 49 16.69 -0.24 -7.38
N THR A 50 16.98 -0.68 -6.16
CA THR A 50 16.68 -2.03 -5.66
C THR A 50 15.73 -1.90 -4.47
N LEU A 51 14.59 -2.58 -4.53
CA LEU A 51 13.64 -2.71 -3.45
C LEU A 51 13.75 -4.12 -2.87
N THR A 52 13.72 -4.24 -1.55
CA THR A 52 13.59 -5.51 -0.83
C THR A 52 12.31 -5.49 0.00
N ILE A 53 11.41 -6.43 -0.28
CA ILE A 53 10.12 -6.61 0.40
C ILE A 53 9.97 -8.11 0.65
N ASN A 54 9.62 -8.54 1.88
CA ASN A 54 9.49 -9.96 2.21
C ASN A 54 10.76 -10.78 1.86
N GLY A 55 11.93 -10.15 1.92
CA GLY A 55 13.21 -10.72 1.50
C GLY A 55 13.40 -10.93 -0.01
N VAL A 56 12.44 -10.53 -0.85
CA VAL A 56 12.50 -10.59 -2.31
C VAL A 56 13.05 -9.27 -2.85
N GLN A 57 14.06 -9.36 -3.73
CA GLN A 57 14.63 -8.20 -4.40
C GLN A 57 13.99 -7.96 -5.76
N THR A 58 13.55 -6.73 -6.00
CA THR A 58 13.06 -6.27 -7.29
C THR A 58 13.79 -4.98 -7.68
N THR A 59 14.08 -4.80 -8.97
CA THR A 59 14.91 -3.69 -9.45
C THR A 59 14.22 -2.89 -10.54
N GLY A 60 14.51 -1.59 -10.58
CA GLY A 60 14.19 -0.70 -11.69
C GLY A 60 15.28 0.34 -11.87
N THR A 61 15.03 1.28 -12.78
CA THR A 61 15.96 2.36 -13.09
C THR A 61 15.31 3.71 -12.86
N VAL A 62 16.08 4.67 -12.38
CA VAL A 62 15.64 6.06 -12.29
C VAL A 62 15.59 6.70 -13.68
N ALA A 63 14.51 7.43 -13.96
CA ALA A 63 14.35 8.24 -15.17
C ALA A 63 15.15 9.55 -15.08
N ALA A 64 15.29 10.26 -16.21
CA ALA A 64 16.03 11.52 -16.28
C ALA A 64 15.48 12.63 -15.36
N ASP A 65 14.22 12.55 -14.98
CA ASP A 65 13.57 13.48 -14.06
C ASP A 65 13.53 13.01 -12.61
N GLY A 66 14.30 11.96 -12.28
CA GLY A 66 14.47 11.46 -10.93
C GLY A 66 13.39 10.48 -10.48
N ARG A 67 12.36 10.20 -11.29
CA ARG A 67 11.29 9.27 -10.89
C ARG A 67 11.62 7.83 -11.22
N PHE A 68 11.12 6.89 -10.42
CA PHE A 68 11.10 5.46 -10.74
C PHE A 68 9.73 4.85 -10.44
N SER A 69 9.46 3.71 -11.05
CA SER A 69 8.27 2.88 -10.82
C SER A 69 8.68 1.42 -10.98
N ILE A 70 8.50 0.63 -9.94
CA ILE A 70 8.90 -0.78 -9.90
C ILE A 70 7.67 -1.60 -9.52
N ASP A 71 7.25 -2.51 -10.40
CA ASP A 71 6.15 -3.42 -10.12
C ASP A 71 6.62 -4.48 -9.11
N VAL A 72 5.93 -4.56 -7.98
CA VAL A 72 6.16 -5.52 -6.90
C VAL A 72 4.94 -6.41 -6.77
N VAL A 73 5.15 -7.71 -6.57
CA VAL A 73 4.03 -8.65 -6.36
C VAL A 73 3.32 -8.30 -5.05
N GLY A 74 2.03 -7.99 -5.12
CA GLY A 74 1.22 -7.57 -3.97
C GLY A 74 1.19 -8.60 -2.84
N SER A 75 1.34 -9.89 -3.16
CA SER A 75 1.42 -10.94 -2.15
C SER A 75 2.70 -10.86 -1.31
N ASP A 76 3.80 -10.34 -1.86
CA ASP A 76 5.02 -10.10 -1.08
C ASP A 76 4.82 -8.93 -0.13
N LEU A 77 4.19 -7.84 -0.59
CA LEU A 77 3.83 -6.70 0.28
C LEU A 77 2.87 -7.13 1.41
N ALA A 78 1.89 -7.97 1.12
CA ALA A 78 0.95 -8.46 2.13
C ALA A 78 1.59 -9.46 3.12
N ALA A 79 2.66 -10.17 2.73
CA ALA A 79 3.35 -11.16 3.55
C ALA A 79 4.56 -10.60 4.32
N ASP A 80 4.98 -9.38 3.99
CA ASP A 80 6.12 -8.70 4.59
C ASP A 80 5.88 -8.43 6.08
N ALA A 81 6.69 -9.06 6.94
CA ALA A 81 6.37 -9.19 8.35
C ALA A 81 6.48 -7.87 9.14
N ASP A 82 7.33 -6.94 8.70
CA ASP A 82 7.54 -5.64 9.34
C ASP A 82 6.91 -4.47 8.56
N THR A 83 6.29 -4.78 7.41
CA THR A 83 5.61 -3.83 6.50
C THR A 83 6.50 -2.64 6.15
N VAL A 84 7.74 -2.94 5.75
CA VAL A 84 8.76 -1.95 5.39
C VAL A 84 9.35 -2.27 4.02
N VAL A 85 9.29 -1.31 3.10
CA VAL A 85 10.09 -1.36 1.87
C VAL A 85 11.51 -0.91 2.21
N ASP A 86 12.48 -1.81 2.09
CA ASP A 86 13.90 -1.47 2.13
C ASP A 86 14.36 -1.10 0.72
N ALA A 87 14.76 0.15 0.50
CA ALA A 87 15.16 0.64 -0.80
C ALA A 87 16.62 1.09 -0.82
N SER A 88 17.29 0.85 -1.95
CA SER A 88 18.63 1.37 -2.20
C SER A 88 18.80 1.80 -3.65
N ILE A 89 19.69 2.75 -3.89
CA ILE A 89 20.12 3.17 -5.22
C ILE A 89 21.65 3.15 -5.31
N VAL A 90 22.17 2.71 -6.46
CA VAL A 90 23.56 2.96 -6.85
C VAL A 90 23.60 4.18 -7.76
N ALA A 91 23.93 5.34 -7.18
CA ALA A 91 23.95 6.62 -7.87
C ALA A 91 25.31 6.90 -8.51
N THR A 92 25.32 7.49 -9.71
CA THR A 92 26.54 7.79 -10.47
C THR A 92 26.69 9.30 -10.68
N ASP A 93 27.86 9.86 -10.36
CA ASP A 93 28.17 11.27 -10.63
C ASP A 93 28.64 11.52 -12.09
N PRO A 94 28.80 12.78 -12.53
CA PRO A 94 29.31 13.10 -13.86
C PRO A 94 30.74 12.64 -14.15
N ALA A 95 31.56 12.38 -13.12
CA ALA A 95 32.93 11.88 -13.24
C ALA A 95 33.01 10.34 -13.31
N GLY A 96 31.89 9.64 -13.06
CA GLY A 96 31.76 8.20 -13.07
C GLY A 96 32.00 7.53 -11.71
N ASN A 97 32.07 8.29 -10.61
CA ASN A 97 32.10 7.72 -9.26
C ASN A 97 30.71 7.22 -8.86
N THR A 98 30.65 6.10 -8.16
CA THR A 98 29.38 5.48 -7.73
C THR A 98 29.26 5.44 -6.22
N GLY A 99 28.07 5.74 -5.70
CA GLY A 99 27.74 5.67 -4.29
C GLY A 99 26.43 4.94 -4.04
N THR A 100 26.26 4.37 -2.84
CA THR A 100 25.01 3.69 -2.44
C THR A 100 24.28 4.52 -1.40
N ILE A 101 23.02 4.82 -1.68
CA ILE A 101 22.10 5.49 -0.76
C ILE A 101 20.98 4.51 -0.44
N THR A 102 20.55 4.48 0.81
CA THR A 102 19.51 3.57 1.31
C THR A 102 18.44 4.36 2.05
N THR A 103 17.19 3.93 1.93
CA THR A 103 16.07 4.46 2.70
C THR A 103 15.12 3.32 3.06
N THR A 104 14.20 3.57 3.99
CA THR A 104 13.12 2.65 4.32
C THR A 104 11.78 3.38 4.35
N TYR A 105 10.72 2.67 3.98
CA TYR A 105 9.37 3.25 3.95
C TYR A 105 8.34 2.29 4.52
N LYS A 106 7.52 2.77 5.47
CA LYS A 106 6.51 1.96 6.14
C LYS A 106 5.14 2.09 5.49
N TYR A 107 4.43 0.97 5.41
CA TYR A 107 3.06 0.89 4.91
C TYR A 107 2.19 0.01 5.82
N GLY A 108 0.88 0.07 5.60
CA GLY A 108 -0.10 -0.78 6.28
C GLY A 108 -0.55 -1.96 5.42
N VAL A 109 -1.14 -2.96 6.05
CA VAL A 109 -1.78 -4.09 5.34
C VAL A 109 -3.13 -4.35 6.02
N ASP A 110 -4.20 -4.32 5.23
CA ASP A 110 -5.53 -4.78 5.65
C ASP A 110 -6.22 -5.55 4.53
N THR A 111 -5.98 -6.86 4.52
CA THR A 111 -6.58 -7.78 3.56
C THR A 111 -7.86 -8.45 4.09
N GLN A 112 -8.33 -8.05 5.27
CA GLN A 112 -9.45 -8.70 5.93
C GLN A 112 -10.77 -8.06 5.53
N ALA A 113 -11.64 -8.84 4.91
CA ALA A 113 -13.04 -8.46 4.76
C ALA A 113 -13.72 -8.35 6.15
N PRO A 114 -14.81 -7.57 6.26
CA PRO A 114 -15.67 -7.62 7.44
C PRO A 114 -16.06 -9.07 7.78
N ASP A 115 -15.92 -9.45 9.04
CA ASP A 115 -16.22 -10.79 9.50
C ASP A 115 -17.72 -10.93 9.82
N SER A 116 -18.43 -11.78 9.08
CA SER A 116 -19.84 -12.11 9.31
C SER A 116 -20.08 -12.88 10.61
N MET A 117 -19.03 -13.36 11.30
CA MET A 117 -19.14 -13.94 12.64
C MET A 117 -19.02 -12.88 13.74
N SER A 118 -18.42 -11.72 13.44
CA SER A 118 -18.30 -10.60 14.36
C SER A 118 -19.27 -9.46 14.05
N THR A 119 -20.03 -9.55 12.95
CA THR A 119 -21.07 -8.60 12.56
C THR A 119 -22.40 -9.35 12.43
N ASP A 120 -23.40 -8.93 13.20
CA ASP A 120 -24.73 -9.54 13.20
C ASP A 120 -25.76 -8.51 12.76
N LEU A 121 -26.69 -8.94 11.92
CA LEU A 121 -27.83 -8.15 11.45
C LEU A 121 -29.09 -8.85 11.92
N GLU A 122 -29.75 -8.23 12.88
CA GLU A 122 -31.03 -8.70 13.41
C GLU A 122 -32.15 -7.80 12.90
N ILE A 123 -33.22 -8.42 12.39
CA ILE A 123 -34.45 -7.72 12.04
C ILE A 123 -35.39 -7.86 13.22
N ASP A 124 -35.96 -6.74 13.66
CA ASP A 124 -36.96 -6.72 14.73
C ASP A 124 -38.24 -7.45 14.26
N ALA A 125 -39.15 -7.75 15.18
CA ALA A 125 -40.46 -8.27 14.82
C ALA A 125 -41.16 -7.34 13.82
N ILE A 126 -41.77 -7.93 12.78
CA ILE A 126 -42.56 -7.16 11.82
C ILE A 126 -43.89 -6.83 12.48
N THR A 127 -44.10 -5.57 12.86
CA THR A 127 -45.14 -5.14 13.82
C THR A 127 -44.92 -5.73 15.22
N GLU A 128 -45.78 -5.40 16.19
CA GLU A 128 -45.59 -5.80 17.60
C GLU A 128 -45.64 -7.33 17.82
N ASP A 129 -46.30 -8.07 16.92
CA ASP A 129 -46.58 -9.50 17.08
C ASP A 129 -46.03 -10.39 15.96
N ASN A 130 -45.20 -9.84 15.07
CA ASN A 130 -44.64 -10.53 13.91
C ASN A 130 -45.73 -11.05 12.94
N ILE A 131 -46.89 -10.41 12.91
CA ILE A 131 -48.02 -10.75 12.04
C ILE A 131 -48.49 -9.49 11.32
N ILE A 132 -48.73 -9.61 10.01
CA ILE A 132 -49.41 -8.57 9.24
C ILE A 132 -50.91 -8.85 9.24
N ASN A 133 -51.67 -7.98 9.88
CA ASN A 133 -53.13 -7.99 9.86
C ASN A 133 -53.70 -7.11 8.73
N ALA A 134 -55.03 -7.14 8.56
CA ALA A 134 -55.69 -6.42 7.47
C ALA A 134 -55.58 -4.88 7.56
N ALA A 135 -55.42 -4.33 8.75
CA ALA A 135 -55.22 -2.89 8.94
C ALA A 135 -53.79 -2.49 8.55
N GLU A 136 -52.80 -3.27 8.96
CA GLU A 136 -51.38 -3.07 8.62
C GLU A 136 -51.12 -3.29 7.13
N ALA A 137 -51.75 -4.30 6.51
CA ALA A 137 -51.63 -4.58 5.08
C ALA A 137 -52.20 -3.44 4.19
N GLY A 138 -53.02 -2.56 4.76
CA GLY A 138 -53.62 -1.42 4.06
C GLY A 138 -52.76 -0.16 4.06
N GLY A 139 -51.61 -0.15 4.74
CA GLY A 139 -50.71 0.99 4.86
C GLY A 139 -49.24 0.59 4.85
N ASP A 140 -48.37 1.55 5.18
CA ASP A 140 -46.93 1.30 5.30
C ASP A 140 -46.61 0.64 6.65
N VAL A 141 -45.85 -0.45 6.61
CA VAL A 141 -45.34 -1.13 7.80
C VAL A 141 -43.84 -0.89 7.89
N ALA A 142 -43.38 -0.38 9.03
CA ALA A 142 -41.97 -0.19 9.28
C ALA A 142 -41.29 -1.54 9.51
N VAL A 143 -40.18 -1.76 8.82
CA VAL A 143 -39.24 -2.84 9.09
C VAL A 143 -38.04 -2.22 9.78
N THR A 144 -37.77 -2.63 11.00
CA THR A 144 -36.65 -2.13 11.80
C THR A 144 -35.71 -3.29 12.16
N GLY A 145 -34.55 -2.95 12.70
CA GLY A 145 -33.56 -3.92 13.09
C GLY A 145 -32.32 -3.26 13.65
N THR A 146 -31.36 -4.08 14.05
CA THR A 146 -30.08 -3.62 14.59
C THR A 146 -28.93 -4.28 13.85
N VAL A 147 -27.84 -3.51 13.68
CA VAL A 147 -26.55 -4.06 13.29
C VAL A 147 -25.65 -3.97 14.51
N THR A 148 -25.10 -5.10 14.92
CA THR A 148 -24.17 -5.18 16.05
C THR A 148 -22.85 -5.78 15.59
N GLY A 149 -21.77 -5.54 16.34
CA GLY A 149 -20.46 -6.11 16.04
C GLY A 149 -19.33 -5.11 15.92
N THR A 150 -18.21 -5.58 15.38
CA THR A 150 -17.02 -4.77 15.12
C THR A 150 -17.06 -4.26 13.70
N PHE A 151 -17.15 -2.94 13.54
CA PHE A 151 -16.95 -2.28 12.25
C PHE A 151 -15.45 -2.04 12.10
N LYS A 152 -14.85 -2.57 11.04
CA LYS A 152 -13.48 -2.23 10.63
C LYS A 152 -13.57 -1.18 9.54
#